data_AF-A0A968YIF5-F1
#
_entry.id   AF-A0A968YIF5-F1
#
_cell.length_a   1.000
_cell.length_b   1.000
_cell.length_c   1.000
_cell.angle_alpha   90.00
_cell.angle_beta   90.00
_cell.angle_gamma   90.00
#
_symmetry.space_group_name_H-M   'P 1'
#
loop_
_entity.id
_entity.type
_entity.pdbx_description
1 polymer ?
#
loop_
_entity_poly.entity_id
_entity_poly.type
_entity_poly.pdbx_seq_one_letter_code
_entity_poly.pdbx_strand_id
1 'polypeptide(L)'
;MQPSPSAEQLLLKSLSQGERTAFWQLWMPYQDYFYHCCLTWMDGNITDAQDALSEATLKAWDQLFLHADKITNLKAWLTRFTHNLCMDIHREHGRKAIGVDNIEETASQIEVLIFLLESPESALIPSSLRPVARTFSPEWG
;
A
#
# COMPACT_ATOMS: atom_id res chain seq x y z
N MET A 1 -21.81 10.78 7.27
CA MET A 1 -22.32 10.40 8.60
C MET A 1 -21.64 9.10 8.97
N GLN A 2 -20.81 9.10 10.03
CA GLN A 2 -20.01 7.92 10.36
C GLN A 2 -20.90 6.79 10.92
N PRO A 3 -20.62 5.52 10.59
CA PRO A 3 -21.35 4.39 11.15
C PRO A 3 -21.13 4.33 12.66
N SER A 4 -22.11 3.80 13.40
CA SER A 4 -21.95 3.59 14.84
C SER A 4 -20.87 2.54 15.10
N PRO A 5 -20.12 2.62 16.22
CA PRO A 5 -19.05 1.66 16.53
C PRO A 5 -19.52 0.19 16.53
N SER A 6 -20.76 -0.06 16.94
CA SER A 6 -21.36 -1.40 16.89
C SER A 6 -21.57 -1.92 15.47
N ALA A 7 -21.97 -1.05 14.53
CA ALA A 7 -22.15 -1.42 13.13
C ALA A 7 -20.79 -1.70 12.45
N GLU A 8 -19.77 -0.91 12.77
CA GLU A 8 -18.41 -1.12 12.26
C GLU A 8 -17.85 -2.49 12.66
N GLN A 9 -18.04 -2.89 13.91
CA GLN A 9 -17.59 -4.18 14.41
C GLN A 9 -18.27 -5.36 13.71
N LEU A 10 -19.56 -5.23 13.39
CA LEU A 10 -20.28 -6.26 12.63
C LEU A 10 -19.73 -6.39 11.22
N LEU A 11 -19.46 -5.27 10.55
CA LEU A 11 -18.90 -5.26 9.19
C LEU A 11 -17.46 -5.78 9.16
N LEU A 12 -16.64 -5.44 10.15
CA LEU A 12 -15.29 -6.00 10.31
C LEU A 12 -15.35 -7.52 10.52
N LYS A 13 -16.31 -8.00 11.32
CA LYS A 13 -16.53 -9.45 11.48
C LYS A 13 -16.94 -10.10 10.17
N SER A 14 -17.86 -9.51 9.41
CA SER A 14 -18.25 -10.02 8.09
C SER A 14 -17.06 -10.09 7.11
N LEU A 15 -16.18 -9.09 7.12
CA LEU A 15 -14.95 -9.11 6.34
C LEU A 15 -14.02 -10.26 6.71
N SER A 16 -13.84 -10.51 8.01
CA SER A 16 -13.04 -11.64 8.51
C SER A 16 -13.61 -13.00 8.09
N GLN A 17 -14.93 -13.05 7.80
CA GLN A 17 -15.65 -14.24 7.34
C GLN A 17 -15.62 -14.40 5.81
N GLY A 18 -14.98 -13.49 5.08
CA GLY A 18 -14.87 -13.56 3.62
C GLY A 18 -15.83 -12.63 2.86
N GLU A 19 -16.71 -11.90 3.54
CA GLU A 19 -17.66 -10.99 2.89
C GLU A 19 -16.98 -9.69 2.46
N ARG A 20 -16.44 -9.71 1.24
CA ARG A 20 -15.68 -8.60 0.68
C ARG A 20 -16.51 -7.34 0.45
N THR A 21 -17.82 -7.45 0.24
CA THR A 21 -18.66 -6.27 -0.03
C THR A 21 -18.81 -5.36 1.19
N ALA A 22 -18.59 -5.88 2.40
CA ALA A 22 -18.65 -5.12 3.64
C ALA A 22 -17.57 -4.03 3.73
N PHE A 23 -16.48 -4.12 2.97
CA PHE A 23 -15.44 -3.08 2.91
C PHE A 23 -16.02 -1.74 2.48
N TRP A 24 -16.85 -1.71 1.43
CA TRP A 24 -17.37 -0.45 0.90
C TRP A 24 -18.28 0.25 1.91
N GLN A 25 -19.01 -0.52 2.72
CA GLN A 25 -19.84 0.02 3.79
C GLN A 25 -19.00 0.65 4.90
N LEU A 26 -17.78 0.13 5.12
CA LEU A 26 -16.82 0.71 6.05
C LEU A 26 -16.08 1.91 5.45
N TRP A 27 -15.67 1.87 4.19
CA TRP A 27 -14.83 2.90 3.57
C TRP A 27 -15.60 4.16 3.17
N MET A 28 -16.76 4.01 2.52
CA MET A 28 -17.52 5.13 1.94
C MET A 28 -17.81 6.27 2.94
N PRO A 29 -18.21 6.01 4.21
CA PRO A 29 -18.45 7.08 5.18
C PRO A 29 -17.21 7.92 5.52
N TYR A 30 -16.00 7.37 5.33
CA TYR A 30 -14.74 8.04 5.62
C TYR A 30 -14.04 8.60 4.38
N GLN A 31 -14.53 8.30 3.18
CA GLN A 31 -13.87 8.69 1.92
C GLN A 31 -13.64 10.20 1.82
N ASP A 32 -14.67 11.01 2.08
CA ASP A 32 -14.55 12.49 2.04
C ASP A 32 -13.56 13.00 3.10
N TYR A 33 -13.57 12.40 4.29
CA TYR A 33 -12.64 12.74 5.36
C TYR A 33 -11.19 12.45 4.94
N PHE A 34 -10.94 11.27 4.36
CA PHE A 34 -9.59 10.93 3.89
C PHE A 34 -9.17 11.73 2.68
N TYR A 35 -10.09 12.11 1.79
CA TYR A 35 -9.79 13.03 0.70
C TYR A 35 -9.26 14.37 1.24
N HIS A 36 -9.93 14.96 2.22
CA HIS A 36 -9.44 16.21 2.86
C HIS A 36 -8.12 16.03 3.59
N CYS A 37 -7.90 14.88 4.24
CA CYS A 37 -6.60 14.56 4.84
C CYS A 37 -5.50 14.46 3.79
N CYS A 38 -5.73 13.71 2.70
CA CYS A 38 -4.78 13.60 1.59
C CYS A 38 -4.47 14.97 0.98
N LEU A 39 -5.48 15.82 0.76
CA LEU A 39 -5.26 17.19 0.30
C LEU A 39 -4.34 17.99 1.24
N THR A 40 -4.51 17.81 2.55
CA THR A 40 -3.69 18.50 3.55
C THR A 40 -2.26 17.96 3.55
N TRP A 41 -2.08 16.64 3.44
CA TRP A 41 -0.77 15.98 3.49
C TRP A 41 0.02 16.05 2.18
N MET A 42 -0.65 16.27 1.06
CA MET A 42 -0.05 16.48 -0.27
C MET A 42 0.10 17.97 -0.61
N ASP A 43 0.27 18.84 0.39
CA ASP A 43 0.49 20.29 0.24
C ASP A 43 -0.56 21.01 -0.64
N GLY A 44 -1.80 20.52 -0.64
CA GLY A 44 -2.89 21.07 -1.45
C GLY A 44 -2.89 20.64 -2.92
N ASN A 45 -1.98 19.76 -3.35
CA ASN A 45 -2.00 19.21 -4.70
C ASN A 45 -3.19 18.25 -4.87
N ILE A 46 -4.15 18.65 -5.70
CA ILE A 46 -5.38 17.89 -5.95
C ILE A 46 -5.10 16.54 -6.63
N THR A 47 -4.21 16.53 -7.64
CA THR A 47 -3.89 15.31 -8.39
C THR A 47 -3.23 14.29 -7.49
N ASP A 48 -2.20 14.70 -6.76
CA ASP A 48 -1.49 13.82 -5.83
C ASP A 48 -2.41 13.31 -4.71
N ALA A 49 -3.33 14.14 -4.22
CA ALA A 49 -4.29 13.73 -3.19
C ALA A 49 -5.29 12.68 -3.70
N GLN A 50 -5.75 12.80 -4.95
CA GLN A 50 -6.65 11.83 -5.58
C GLN A 50 -5.94 10.49 -5.83
N ASP A 51 -4.70 10.54 -6.29
CA ASP A 51 -3.87 9.36 -6.49
C ASP A 51 -3.57 8.67 -5.17
N ALA A 52 -3.15 9.42 -4.15
CA ALA A 52 -2.92 8.90 -2.80
C ALA A 52 -4.18 8.28 -2.18
N LEU A 53 -5.35 8.90 -2.35
CA LEU A 53 -6.62 8.34 -1.87
C LEU A 53 -6.98 7.04 -2.61
N SER A 54 -6.75 6.98 -3.93
CA SER A 54 -7.02 5.79 -4.74
C SER A 54 -6.12 4.64 -4.32
N GLU A 55 -4.82 4.90 -4.14
CA GLU A 55 -3.86 3.93 -3.66
C GLU A 55 -4.16 3.49 -2.22
N ALA A 56 -4.58 4.42 -1.35
CA ALA A 56 -5.02 4.11 0.01
C ALA A 56 -6.22 3.18 0.01
N THR A 57 -7.20 3.42 -0.87
CA THR A 57 -8.39 2.57 -0.99
C THR A 57 -8.01 1.13 -1.36
N LEU A 58 -7.16 0.97 -2.38
CA LEU A 58 -6.72 -0.34 -2.86
C LEU A 58 -5.90 -1.10 -1.83
N LYS A 59 -4.93 -0.44 -1.19
CA LYS A 59 -4.11 -1.10 -0.18
C LYS A 59 -4.88 -1.35 1.11
N ALA A 60 -5.78 -0.45 1.51
CA ALA A 60 -6.65 -0.65 2.67
C ALA A 60 -7.57 -1.85 2.46
N TRP A 61 -8.08 -2.10 1.24
CA TRP A 61 -8.87 -3.28 0.93
C TRP A 61 -8.15 -4.58 1.32
N ASP A 62 -6.89 -4.74 0.90
CA ASP A 62 -6.10 -5.92 1.20
C ASP A 62 -5.75 -6.03 2.68
N GLN A 63 -5.33 -4.91 3.29
CA GLN A 63 -4.88 -4.88 4.67
C GLN A 63 -6.03 -5.08 5.66
N LEU A 64 -7.20 -4.49 5.37
CA LEU A 64 -8.39 -4.66 6.18
C LEU A 64 -8.85 -6.12 6.14
N PHE A 65 -8.77 -6.79 4.98
CA PHE A 65 -9.10 -8.21 4.87
C PHE A 65 -8.18 -9.09 5.73
N LEU A 66 -6.88 -8.76 5.81
CA LEU A 66 -5.90 -9.52 6.58
C LEU A 66 -5.94 -9.25 8.09
N HIS A 67 -6.48 -8.10 8.50
CA HIS A 67 -6.37 -7.61 9.89
C HIS A 67 -7.70 -7.23 10.53
N ALA A 68 -8.84 -7.46 9.87
CA ALA A 68 -10.16 -7.05 10.34
C ALA A 68 -10.49 -7.52 11.77
N ASP A 69 -10.02 -8.69 12.17
CA ASP A 69 -10.22 -9.29 13.49
C ASP A 69 -9.50 -8.55 14.63
N LYS A 70 -8.41 -7.84 14.31
CA LYS A 70 -7.55 -7.14 15.29
C LYS A 70 -7.88 -5.65 15.43
N ILE A 71 -8.70 -5.11 14.53
CA ILE A 71 -9.02 -3.68 14.50
C ILE A 71 -10.08 -3.36 15.56
N THR A 72 -9.68 -2.62 16.59
CA THR A 72 -10.58 -2.14 17.65
C THR A 72 -11.16 -0.75 17.35
N ASN A 73 -10.41 0.08 16.62
CA ASN A 73 -10.83 1.41 16.19
C ASN A 73 -10.49 1.61 14.71
N LEU A 74 -11.50 1.45 13.87
CA LEU A 74 -11.35 1.51 12.41
C LEU A 74 -10.86 2.87 11.94
N LYS A 75 -11.49 3.95 12.44
CA LYS A 75 -11.12 5.31 12.05
C LYS A 75 -9.65 5.59 12.35
N ALA A 76 -9.19 5.29 13.56
CA ALA A 76 -7.81 5.52 13.96
C ALA A 76 -6.83 4.70 13.12
N TRP A 77 -7.18 3.45 12.82
CA TRP A 77 -6.37 2.58 11.97
C TRP A 77 -6.27 3.14 10.54
N LEU A 78 -7.41 3.49 9.92
CA LEU A 78 -7.45 4.05 8.57
C LEU A 78 -6.73 5.41 8.48
N THR A 79 -6.88 6.29 9.48
CA THR A 79 -6.15 7.57 9.50
C THR A 79 -4.64 7.35 9.52
N ARG A 80 -4.13 6.47 10.38
CA ARG A 80 -2.70 6.15 10.43
C ARG A 80 -2.21 5.52 9.13
N PHE A 81 -3.00 4.60 8.58
CA PHE A 81 -2.70 3.93 7.33
C PHE A 81 -2.56 4.92 6.17
N THR A 82 -3.57 5.77 5.95
CA THR A 82 -3.59 6.76 4.86
C THR A 82 -2.50 7.81 5.06
N HIS A 83 -2.24 8.25 6.30
CA HIS A 83 -1.15 9.17 6.60
C HIS A 83 0.21 8.58 6.22
N ASN A 84 0.49 7.35 6.66
CA ASN A 84 1.75 6.69 6.36
C ASN A 84 1.97 6.55 4.86
N LEU A 85 0.92 6.20 4.11
CA LEU A 85 0.98 6.13 2.65
C LEU A 85 1.29 7.49 2.02
N CYS A 86 0.64 8.58 2.44
CA CYS A 86 0.93 9.91 1.92
C CYS A 86 2.38 10.33 2.19
N MET A 87 2.90 10.02 3.39
CA MET A 87 4.29 10.28 3.73
C MET A 87 5.27 9.43 2.91
N ASP A 88 4.91 8.17 2.60
CA ASP A 88 5.70 7.31 1.72
C ASP A 88 5.76 7.86 0.30
N ILE A 89 4.64 8.35 -0.23
CA ILE A 89 4.58 9.01 -1.55
C ILE A 89 5.47 10.26 -1.55
N HIS A 90 5.36 11.11 -0.52
CA HIS A 90 6.18 12.31 -0.39
C HIS A 90 7.69 11.97 -0.32
N ARG A 91 8.06 10.93 0.44
CA ARG A 91 9.44 10.41 0.51
C ARG A 91 9.94 9.93 -0.85
N GLU A 92 9.13 9.17 -1.57
CA GLU A 92 9.51 8.65 -2.89
C GLU A 92 9.64 9.78 -3.92
N HIS A 93 8.78 10.81 -3.86
CA HIS A 93 8.91 12.01 -4.68
C HIS A 93 10.20 12.78 -4.36
N GLY A 94 10.55 12.93 -3.08
CA GLY A 94 11.82 13.52 -2.67
C GLY A 94 13.03 12.73 -3.16
N ARG A 95 12.99 11.40 -3.09
CA ARG A 95 14.06 10.52 -3.61
C ARG A 95 14.18 10.59 -5.12
N LYS A 96 13.05 10.65 -5.85
CA LYS A 96 13.03 10.83 -7.30
C LYS A 96 13.57 12.20 -7.70
N ALA A 97 13.21 13.27 -6.99
CA ALA A 97 13.73 14.61 -7.23
C ALA A 97 15.26 14.69 -7.03
N ILE A 98 15.79 14.02 -6.00
CA ILE A 98 17.24 13.90 -5.78
C ILE A 98 17.90 13.00 -6.84
N GLY A 99 17.19 11.99 -7.34
CA GLY A 99 17.66 11.07 -8.38
C GLY A 99 17.67 11.62 -9.80
N VAL A 100 17.07 12.80 -10.07
CA VAL A 100 17.13 13.44 -11.40
C VAL A 100 18.52 14.04 -11.69
N ASP A 101 19.34 14.28 -10.67
CA ASP A 101 20.74 14.70 -10.83
C ASP A 101 21.76 13.53 -10.83
N ASN A 102 21.31 12.27 -10.76
CA ASN A 102 22.21 11.12 -10.78
C ASN A 102 21.66 10.00 -11.67
N ILE A 103 21.66 10.24 -12.99
CA ILE A 103 21.37 9.23 -14.01
C ILE A 103 22.49 8.18 -14.09
N GLU A 104 23.59 8.32 -13.34
CA GLU A 104 24.78 7.46 -13.47
C GLU A 104 24.80 6.25 -12.51
N GLU A 105 23.91 6.17 -11.51
CA GLU A 105 23.97 5.10 -10.50
C GLU A 105 23.06 3.89 -10.76
N THR A 106 22.36 3.86 -11.90
CA THR A 106 21.61 2.66 -12.35
C THR A 106 22.33 1.88 -13.46
N ALA A 107 23.35 2.47 -14.10
CA ALA A 107 24.18 1.79 -15.07
C ALA A 107 25.09 0.73 -14.42
N SER A 108 25.60 1.00 -13.22
CA SER A 108 26.57 0.13 -12.53
C SER A 108 25.99 -1.22 -12.06
N GLN A 109 24.68 -1.32 -11.82
CA GLN A 109 24.05 -2.59 -11.42
C GLN A 109 23.62 -3.45 -12.62
N ILE A 110 23.31 -2.81 -13.76
CA ILE A 110 22.96 -3.50 -15.00
C ILE A 110 24.21 -4.08 -15.66
N GLU A 111 25.35 -3.38 -15.58
CA GLU A 111 26.61 -3.85 -16.17
C GLU A 111 27.15 -5.11 -15.48
N VAL A 112 26.98 -5.22 -14.15
CA VAL A 112 27.28 -6.45 -13.38
C VAL A 112 26.37 -7.60 -13.79
N LEU A 113 25.09 -7.33 -14.06
CA LEU A 113 24.13 -8.35 -14.45
C LEU A 113 24.34 -8.84 -15.90
N ILE A 114 24.77 -7.95 -16.80
CA ILE A 114 25.08 -8.27 -18.20
C ILE A 114 26.38 -9.08 -18.29
N PHE A 115 27.41 -8.74 -17.50
CA PHE A 115 28.65 -9.51 -17.43
C PHE A 115 28.45 -10.95 -16.90
N LEU A 116 27.44 -11.17 -16.06
CA LEU A 116 27.07 -12.49 -15.52
C LEU A 116 26.22 -13.34 -16.47
N LEU A 117 25.70 -12.78 -17.57
CA LEU A 117 24.80 -13.46 -18.49
C LEU A 117 25.46 -13.98 -19.77
N GLU A 118 26.74 -13.68 -20.00
CA GLU A 118 27.48 -14.15 -21.17
C GLU A 118 28.40 -15.33 -20.86
N SER A 119 27.84 -16.54 -20.73
CA SER A 119 28.46 -17.73 -21.32
C SER A 119 27.53 -18.95 -21.35
N PRO A 120 27.62 -19.79 -22.39
CA PRO A 120 26.49 -20.53 -22.94
C PRO A 120 26.41 -21.96 -22.41
N GLU A 121 25.41 -22.68 -22.93
CA GLU A 121 25.32 -24.14 -23.03
C GLU A 121 24.37 -24.84 -22.03
N SER A 122 23.13 -24.98 -22.51
CA SER A 122 22.32 -26.20 -22.47
C SER A 122 22.47 -27.12 -21.24
N ALA A 123 21.48 -27.10 -20.34
CA ALA A 123 20.93 -28.34 -19.78
C ALA A 123 19.75 -28.09 -18.84
N LEU A 124 18.65 -28.78 -19.15
CA LEU A 124 17.71 -29.41 -18.21
C LEU A 124 16.87 -28.52 -17.27
N ILE A 125 15.59 -28.44 -17.60
CA ILE A 125 14.51 -28.07 -16.66
C ILE A 125 14.39 -29.17 -15.58
N PRO A 126 14.17 -28.82 -14.31
CA PRO A 126 12.99 -29.38 -13.67
C PRO A 126 12.13 -28.35 -12.92
N SER A 127 10.84 -28.45 -13.20
CA SER A 127 9.68 -28.06 -12.38
C SER A 127 9.96 -28.00 -10.87
N SER A 128 10.00 -26.79 -10.28
CA SER A 128 9.46 -26.43 -8.96
C SER A 128 10.11 -25.15 -8.39
N LEU A 129 9.55 -23.96 -8.67
CA LEU A 129 9.81 -22.79 -7.82
C LEU A 129 8.52 -21.98 -7.66
N ARG A 130 7.97 -22.04 -6.45
CA ARG A 130 6.96 -21.11 -5.93
C ARG A 130 7.59 -19.71 -5.87
N PRO A 131 6.86 -18.64 -6.24
CA PRO A 131 7.25 -17.30 -5.83
C PRO A 131 7.07 -17.19 -4.30
N VAL A 132 8.18 -17.00 -3.58
CA VAL A 132 8.15 -16.50 -2.20
C VAL A 132 7.56 -15.09 -2.26
N ALA A 133 6.36 -14.94 -1.71
CA ALA A 133 5.76 -13.66 -1.41
C ALA A 133 6.72 -12.91 -0.48
N ARG A 134 7.12 -11.70 -0.89
CA ARG A 134 7.92 -10.78 -0.09
C ARG A 134 7.10 -10.44 1.16
N THR A 135 7.49 -11.01 2.29
CA THR A 135 6.86 -10.77 3.59
C THR A 135 7.08 -9.31 3.98
N PHE A 136 5.98 -8.57 4.09
CA PHE A 136 5.93 -7.30 4.80
C PHE A 136 6.20 -7.61 6.28
N SER A 137 7.35 -7.20 6.81
CA SER A 137 7.64 -7.28 8.25
C SER A 137 6.78 -6.27 9.01
N PRO A 138 6.03 -6.68 10.06
CA PRO A 138 5.36 -5.76 10.95
C PRO A 138 6.17 -5.64 12.24
N GLU A 139 6.99 -4.59 12.33
CA GLU A 139 7.53 -4.12 13.61
C GLU A 139 6.88 -2.77 13.94
N TRP A 140 5.79 -2.82 14.70
CA TRP A 140 5.19 -1.64 15.31
C TRP A 140 4.85 -2.00 16.77
N GLY A 141 5.78 -1.65 17.65
CA GLY A 141 5.56 -1.55 19.10
C GLY A 141 5.07 -0.16 19.49
#